data_AF-A0A959HB15-F1
#
_entry.id   AF-A0A959HB15-F1
#
_cell.length_a   1.000
_cell.length_b   1.000
_cell.length_c   1.000
_cell.angle_alpha   90.00
_cell.angle_beta   90.00
_cell.angle_gamma   90.00
#
_symmetry.space_group_name_H-M   'P 1'
#
loop_
_entity.id
_entity.type
_entity.pdbx_description
1 polymer ?
#
loop_
_entity_poly.entity_id
_entity_poly.type
_entity_poly.pdbx_seq_one_letter_code
_entity_poly.pdbx_strand_id
1 'polypeptide(L)'
;VKSFVQENSARQLYYYSLANPISILLSKIIYNIILLLALSLLTWLGFSFVAGSPVRDTGQFFLALLLGSAGFSITFTFIAAISSKADNNATLMAILSFPLIIPILLTLIKLSANALRLMQDTAVQNDIFILLAIDLMLLGVGLALFPFLWRD
;
A
#
# COMPACT_ATOMS: atom_id res chain seq x y z
N VAL A 1 8.95 5.71 0.87
CA VAL A 1 8.74 5.17 -0.49
C VAL A 1 9.27 6.18 -1.51
N LYS A 2 10.48 5.95 -2.03
CA LYS A 2 11.17 6.80 -3.03
C LYS A 2 11.57 5.95 -4.25
N SER A 3 10.63 5.17 -4.78
CA SER A 3 10.93 4.09 -5.75
C SER A 3 11.07 4.57 -7.20
N PHE A 4 10.40 5.67 -7.58
CA PHE A 4 10.43 6.22 -8.95
C PHE A 4 11.04 7.62 -9.03
N VAL A 5 10.85 8.44 -8.00
CA VAL A 5 11.29 9.86 -7.96
C VAL A 5 12.81 10.05 -8.03
N GLN A 6 13.61 8.99 -7.77
CA GLN A 6 15.09 9.04 -7.84
C GLN A 6 15.69 8.21 -8.98
N GLU A 7 14.89 7.56 -9.84
CA GLU A 7 15.45 6.84 -10.99
C GLU A 7 15.89 7.84 -12.06
N ASN A 8 17.20 7.89 -12.33
CA ASN A 8 17.80 8.70 -13.38
C ASN A 8 17.22 8.31 -14.75
N SER A 9 16.78 9.27 -15.56
CA SER A 9 16.06 9.08 -16.82
C SER A 9 16.74 8.12 -17.80
N ALA A 10 18.08 8.03 -17.76
CA ALA A 10 18.86 7.09 -18.57
C ALA A 10 18.67 5.61 -18.20
N ARG A 11 18.38 5.30 -16.92
CA ARG A 11 18.14 3.92 -16.45
C ARG A 11 16.72 3.44 -16.78
N GLN A 12 15.78 4.37 -16.88
CA GLN A 12 14.40 4.10 -17.28
C GLN A 12 14.33 3.65 -18.75
N LEU A 13 15.12 4.24 -19.64
CA LEU A 13 15.27 3.80 -21.04
C LEU A 13 15.87 2.39 -21.18
N TYR A 14 16.84 2.04 -20.31
CA TYR A 14 17.40 0.69 -20.29
C TYR A 14 16.34 -0.34 -19.88
N TYR A 15 15.58 -0.08 -18.81
CA TYR A 15 14.49 -0.98 -18.39
C TYR A 15 13.34 -1.04 -19.40
N TYR A 16 13.04 0.06 -20.10
CA TYR A 16 12.06 0.10 -21.18
C TYR A 16 12.39 -0.88 -22.31
N SER A 17 13.68 -1.10 -22.59
CA SER A 17 14.13 -2.03 -23.64
C SER A 17 14.16 -3.51 -23.23
N LEU A 18 14.13 -3.81 -21.93
CA LEU A 18 14.40 -5.15 -21.39
C LEU A 18 13.21 -5.81 -20.70
N ALA A 19 12.23 -5.05 -20.20
CA ALA A 19 11.15 -5.59 -19.37
C ALA A 19 9.79 -4.97 -19.67
N ASN A 20 8.74 -5.80 -19.54
CA ASN A 20 7.35 -5.34 -19.65
C ASN A 20 7.06 -4.35 -18.50
N PRO A 21 6.49 -3.16 -18.78
CA PRO A 21 6.17 -2.15 -17.75
C PRO A 21 5.35 -2.72 -16.59
N ILE A 22 4.42 -3.63 -16.87
CA ILE A 22 3.58 -4.27 -15.85
C ILE A 22 4.42 -5.05 -14.83
N SER A 23 5.46 -5.76 -15.30
CA SER A 23 6.36 -6.53 -14.43
C SER A 23 7.18 -5.63 -13.50
N ILE A 24 7.59 -4.45 -13.98
CA ILE A 24 8.30 -3.46 -13.15
C ILE A 24 7.38 -2.94 -12.04
N LEU A 25 6.13 -2.58 -12.38
CA LEU A 25 5.15 -2.13 -11.39
C LEU A 25 4.90 -3.21 -10.34
N LEU A 26 4.58 -4.44 -10.76
CA LEU A 26 4.29 -5.55 -9.86
C LEU A 26 5.48 -5.87 -8.94
N SER A 27 6.71 -5.84 -9.46
CA SER A 27 7.91 -6.08 -8.64
C SER A 27 8.05 -5.04 -7.52
N LYS A 28 7.82 -3.75 -7.82
CA LYS A 28 7.87 -2.67 -6.84
C LYS A 28 6.73 -2.75 -5.82
N ILE A 29 5.52 -3.14 -6.24
CA ILE A 29 4.39 -3.40 -5.33
C ILE A 29 4.75 -4.55 -4.39
N ILE A 30 5.16 -5.71 -4.90
CA ILE A 30 5.49 -6.89 -4.08
C ILE A 30 6.62 -6.58 -3.11
N TYR A 31 7.69 -5.93 -3.57
CA TYR A 31 8.80 -5.51 -2.71
C TYR A 31 8.31 -4.64 -1.53
N ASN A 32 7.46 -3.67 -1.82
CA ASN A 32 6.96 -2.74 -0.81
C ASN A 32 5.91 -3.38 0.10
N ILE A 33 5.12 -4.35 -0.38
CA ILE A 33 4.25 -5.20 0.48
C ILE A 33 5.12 -5.94 1.49
N ILE A 34 6.16 -6.65 1.03
CA ILE A 34 7.05 -7.42 1.90
C ILE A 34 7.73 -6.50 2.92
N LEU A 35 8.20 -5.32 2.48
CA LEU A 35 8.85 -4.35 3.35
C LEU A 35 7.89 -3.81 4.43
N LEU A 36 6.69 -3.39 4.05
CA LEU A 36 5.68 -2.88 5.00
C LEU A 36 5.20 -3.97 5.96
N LEU A 37 5.01 -5.19 5.45
CA LEU A 37 4.62 -6.34 6.27
C LEU A 37 5.74 -6.70 7.26
N ALA A 38 6.99 -6.73 6.82
CA ALA A 38 8.13 -6.99 7.70
C ALA A 38 8.27 -5.91 8.78
N LEU A 39 8.18 -4.62 8.40
CA LEU A 39 8.24 -3.51 9.36
C LEU A 39 7.08 -3.57 10.36
N SER A 40 5.88 -3.84 9.90
CA SER A 40 4.69 -3.88 10.76
C SER A 40 4.65 -5.11 11.68
N LEU A 41 5.18 -6.24 11.24
CA LEU A 41 5.42 -7.40 12.10
C LEU A 41 6.49 -7.11 13.14
N LEU A 42 7.62 -6.51 12.74
CA LEU A 42 8.69 -6.15 13.68
C LEU A 42 8.19 -5.17 14.74
N THR A 43 7.40 -4.16 14.36
CA THR A 43 6.82 -3.21 15.33
C THR A 43 5.82 -3.91 16.24
N TRP A 44 4.93 -4.75 15.71
CA TRP A 44 3.97 -5.48 16.53
C TRP A 44 4.65 -6.45 17.51
N LEU A 45 5.64 -7.21 17.07
CA LEU A 45 6.41 -8.12 17.92
C LEU A 45 7.22 -7.34 18.96
N GLY A 46 7.88 -6.25 18.56
CA GLY A 46 8.64 -5.38 19.46
C GLY A 46 7.76 -4.78 20.55
N PHE A 47 6.60 -4.21 20.19
CA PHE A 47 5.65 -3.67 21.17
C PHE A 47 5.05 -4.75 22.06
N SER A 48 4.68 -5.90 21.49
CA SER A 48 4.14 -7.02 22.25
C SER A 48 5.15 -7.59 23.25
N PHE A 49 6.44 -7.59 22.90
CA PHE A 49 7.50 -8.05 23.79
C PHE A 49 7.75 -7.09 24.96
N VAL A 50 7.72 -5.77 24.70
CA VAL A 50 8.03 -4.76 25.73
C VAL A 50 6.83 -4.47 26.64
N ALA A 51 5.62 -4.31 26.08
CA ALA A 51 4.44 -3.86 26.81
C ALA A 51 3.40 -4.97 27.08
N GLY A 52 3.66 -6.20 26.60
CA GLY A 52 2.64 -7.24 26.48
C GLY A 52 1.75 -7.01 25.26
N SER A 53 1.20 -8.08 24.68
CA SER A 53 0.33 -7.95 23.50
C SER A 53 -1.11 -7.61 23.90
N PRO A 54 -1.64 -6.43 23.49
CA PRO A 54 -3.05 -6.10 23.71
C PRO A 54 -3.98 -6.81 22.69
N VAL A 55 -3.41 -7.40 21.63
CA VAL A 55 -4.15 -8.07 20.56
C VAL A 55 -4.83 -9.32 21.08
N ARG A 56 -6.15 -9.40 20.92
CA ARG A 56 -6.96 -10.54 21.38
C ARG A 56 -7.31 -11.48 20.24
N ASP A 57 -7.60 -10.94 19.07
CA ASP A 57 -7.78 -11.70 17.83
C ASP A 57 -6.57 -11.51 16.93
N THR A 58 -5.61 -12.43 17.06
CA THR A 58 -4.37 -12.39 16.28
C THR A 58 -4.63 -12.62 14.78
N GLY A 59 -5.64 -13.40 14.42
CA GLY A 59 -5.98 -13.70 13.03
C GLY A 59 -6.51 -12.46 12.31
N GLN A 60 -7.47 -11.76 12.92
CA GLN A 60 -8.00 -10.51 12.39
C GLN A 60 -6.93 -9.41 12.31
N PHE A 61 -6.09 -9.30 13.34
CA PHE A 61 -5.00 -8.32 13.34
C PHE A 61 -3.97 -8.59 12.24
N PHE A 62 -3.58 -9.85 12.05
CA PHE A 62 -2.66 -10.23 10.98
C PHE A 62 -3.25 -10.01 9.59
N LEU A 63 -4.55 -10.31 9.39
CA LEU A 63 -5.25 -10.00 8.14
C LEU A 63 -5.29 -8.49 7.87
N ALA A 64 -5.57 -7.67 8.89
CA ALA A 64 -5.53 -6.22 8.76
C ALA A 64 -4.12 -5.72 8.42
N LEU A 65 -3.07 -6.26 9.03
CA LEU A 65 -1.68 -5.96 8.70
C LEU A 65 -1.35 -6.30 7.24
N LEU A 66 -1.77 -7.48 6.78
CA LEU A 66 -1.50 -7.94 5.41
C LEU A 66 -2.22 -7.06 4.38
N LEU A 67 -3.52 -6.84 4.56
CA LEU A 67 -4.32 -6.00 3.66
C LEU A 67 -3.85 -4.55 3.71
N GLY A 68 -3.57 -3.99 4.89
CA GLY A 68 -3.04 -2.64 5.01
C GLY A 68 -1.67 -2.45 4.35
N SER A 69 -0.80 -3.45 4.46
CA SER A 69 0.50 -3.45 3.76
C SER A 69 0.31 -3.52 2.24
N ALA A 70 -0.65 -4.31 1.76
CA ALA A 70 -1.04 -4.38 0.35
C ALA A 70 -1.57 -3.03 -0.16
N GLY A 71 -2.62 -2.50 0.48
CA GLY A 71 -3.26 -1.25 0.09
C GLY A 71 -2.32 -0.05 0.09
N PHE A 72 -1.49 0.12 1.13
CA PHE A 72 -0.51 1.19 1.15
C PHE A 72 0.59 1.01 0.12
N SER A 73 1.08 -0.22 -0.08
CA SER A 73 2.08 -0.48 -1.10
C SER A 73 1.57 -0.12 -2.50
N ILE A 74 0.36 -0.57 -2.85
CA ILE A 74 -0.29 -0.28 -4.15
C ILE A 74 -0.48 1.23 -4.31
N THR A 75 -1.08 1.88 -3.31
CA THR A 75 -1.36 3.33 -3.33
C THR A 75 -0.09 4.15 -3.50
N PHE A 76 0.93 3.92 -2.67
CA PHE A 76 2.18 4.70 -2.75
C PHE A 76 2.95 4.43 -4.04
N THR A 77 2.94 3.20 -4.54
CA THR A 77 3.63 2.86 -5.79
C THR A 77 2.94 3.50 -6.98
N PHE A 78 1.61 3.47 -7.01
CA PHE A 78 0.81 4.12 -8.06
C PHE A 78 0.98 5.63 -8.08
N ILE A 79 0.90 6.28 -6.91
CA ILE A 79 1.09 7.73 -6.81
C ILE A 79 2.51 8.13 -7.19
N ALA A 80 3.52 7.36 -6.76
CA ALA A 80 4.90 7.61 -7.15
C ALA A 80 5.11 7.47 -8.67
N ALA A 81 4.41 6.54 -9.32
CA ALA A 81 4.45 6.42 -10.77
C ALA A 81 3.89 7.69 -11.44
N ILE A 82 2.67 8.11 -11.09
CA ILE A 82 2.03 9.32 -11.66
C ILE A 82 2.85 10.58 -11.39
N SER A 83 3.29 10.76 -10.14
CA SER A 83 4.08 11.92 -9.70
C SER A 83 5.40 12.05 -10.45
N SER A 84 6.04 10.94 -10.85
CA SER A 84 7.31 10.96 -11.57
C SER A 84 7.24 11.60 -12.96
N LYS A 85 6.03 11.76 -13.52
CA LYS A 85 5.79 12.37 -14.84
C LYS A 85 5.26 13.81 -14.76
N ALA A 86 5.04 14.36 -13.56
CA ALA A 86 4.58 15.73 -13.38
C ALA A 86 5.72 16.67 -12.95
N ASP A 87 5.77 17.89 -13.52
CA ASP A 87 6.79 18.91 -13.20
C ASP A 87 6.83 19.33 -11.72
N ASN A 88 5.77 19.05 -10.95
CA ASN A 88 5.66 19.39 -9.53
C ASN A 88 5.36 18.14 -8.67
N ASN A 89 6.25 17.14 -8.80
CA ASN A 89 6.12 15.78 -8.28
C ASN A 89 5.73 15.71 -6.78
N ALA A 90 6.31 16.55 -5.92
CA ALA A 90 6.07 16.53 -4.48
C ALA A 90 4.66 17.03 -4.11
N THR A 91 4.20 18.10 -4.76
CA THR A 91 2.88 18.68 -4.53
C THR A 91 1.78 17.74 -5.03
N LEU A 92 1.97 17.15 -6.21
CA LEU A 92 1.04 16.18 -6.79
C LEU A 92 0.93 14.91 -5.92
N MET A 93 2.06 14.44 -5.38
CA MET A 93 2.09 13.29 -4.48
C MET A 93 1.27 13.57 -3.22
N ALA A 94 1.37 14.76 -2.61
CA ALA A 94 0.62 15.10 -1.41
C ALA A 94 -0.91 15.19 -1.66
N ILE A 95 -1.31 15.88 -2.74
CA ILE A 95 -2.72 16.10 -3.07
C ILE A 95 -3.44 14.79 -3.40
N LEU A 96 -2.79 13.90 -4.18
CA LEU A 96 -3.39 12.62 -4.57
C LEU A 96 -3.35 11.58 -3.44
N SER A 97 -2.31 11.56 -2.62
CA SER A 97 -2.19 10.57 -1.53
C SER A 97 -3.28 10.70 -0.50
N PHE A 98 -3.66 11.93 -0.15
CA PHE A 98 -4.54 12.15 0.99
C PHE A 98 -5.94 11.52 0.80
N PRO A 99 -6.68 11.76 -0.31
CA PRO A 99 -7.99 11.14 -0.51
C PRO A 99 -7.95 9.61 -0.64
N LEU A 100 -6.88 9.05 -1.22
CA LEU A 100 -6.75 7.61 -1.41
C LEU A 100 -6.41 6.88 -0.10
N ILE A 101 -5.62 7.50 0.76
CA ILE A 101 -5.13 6.89 2.01
C ILE A 101 -6.21 6.88 3.11
N ILE A 102 -7.06 7.91 3.17
CA ILE A 102 -8.12 8.03 4.19
C ILE A 102 -9.02 6.77 4.29
N PRO A 103 -9.64 6.27 3.20
CA PRO A 103 -10.54 5.13 3.31
C PRO A 103 -9.81 3.86 3.77
N ILE A 104 -8.55 3.69 3.36
CA ILE A 104 -7.69 2.58 3.82
C ILE A 104 -7.37 2.73 5.31
N LEU A 105 -7.00 3.93 5.76
CA LEU A 105 -6.72 4.18 7.17
C LEU A 105 -7.95 3.95 8.06
N LEU A 106 -9.12 4.47 7.66
CA LEU A 106 -10.34 4.36 8.46
C LEU A 106 -10.78 2.90 8.64
N THR A 107 -10.72 2.10 7.57
CA THR A 107 -11.03 0.67 7.62
C THR A 107 -10.02 -0.10 8.47
N LEU A 108 -8.72 0.18 8.32
CA LEU A 108 -7.67 -0.44 9.14
C LEU A 108 -7.80 -0.10 10.62
N ILE A 109 -8.13 1.14 10.97
CA ILE A 109 -8.35 1.56 12.36
C ILE A 109 -9.50 0.78 12.98
N LYS A 110 -10.63 0.62 12.26
CA LYS A 110 -11.77 -0.18 12.71
C LYS A 110 -11.40 -1.65 12.93
N LEU A 111 -10.77 -2.28 11.93
CA LEU A 111 -10.34 -3.68 12.01
C LEU A 111 -9.36 -3.91 13.16
N SER A 112 -8.40 -3.00 13.34
CA SER A 112 -7.42 -3.07 14.43
C SER A 112 -8.08 -2.89 15.80
N ALA A 113 -9.00 -1.92 15.93
CA ALA A 113 -9.74 -1.68 17.17
C ALA A 113 -10.62 -2.89 17.55
N ASN A 114 -11.23 -3.55 16.57
CA ASN A 114 -11.99 -4.77 16.81
C ASN A 114 -11.08 -5.94 17.25
N ALA A 115 -9.92 -6.11 16.60
CA ALA A 115 -8.96 -7.15 16.96
C ALA A 115 -8.35 -6.96 18.37
N LEU A 116 -8.28 -5.71 18.83
CA LEU A 116 -7.89 -5.33 20.19
C LEU A 116 -9.04 -5.43 21.21
N ARG A 117 -10.28 -5.73 20.77
CA ARG A 117 -11.52 -5.67 21.57
C ARG A 117 -11.78 -4.29 22.20
N LEU A 118 -11.30 -3.22 21.58
CA LEU A 118 -11.66 -1.84 21.96
C LEU A 118 -13.06 -1.47 21.48
N MET A 119 -13.52 -2.15 20.43
CA MET A 119 -14.88 -2.09 19.90
C MET A 119 -15.34 -3.51 19.57
N GLN A 120 -16.65 -3.72 19.54
CA GLN A 120 -17.25 -4.98 19.13
C GLN A 120 -18.14 -4.70 17.93
N ASP A 121 -17.56 -4.82 16.74
CA ASP A 121 -18.28 -4.62 15.47
C ASP A 121 -18.72 -5.98 14.94
N THR A 122 -19.99 -6.09 14.57
CA THR A 122 -20.55 -7.31 13.95
C THR A 122 -20.30 -7.36 12.45
N ALA A 123 -19.92 -6.24 11.84
CA ALA A 123 -19.72 -6.09 10.40
C ALA A 123 -18.23 -6.12 9.96
N VAL A 124 -17.33 -6.67 10.78
CA VAL A 124 -15.89 -6.81 10.50
C VAL A 124 -15.63 -7.44 9.13
N GLN A 125 -16.44 -8.43 8.76
CA GLN A 125 -16.30 -9.11 7.47
C GLN A 125 -16.58 -8.16 6.30
N ASN A 126 -17.53 -7.23 6.43
CA ASN A 126 -17.80 -6.21 5.42
C ASN A 126 -16.62 -5.24 5.31
N ASP A 127 -16.03 -4.82 6.44
CA ASP A 127 -14.86 -3.94 6.42
C ASP A 127 -13.65 -4.60 5.72
N ILE A 128 -13.44 -5.90 5.91
CA ILE A 128 -12.42 -6.69 5.19
C ILE A 128 -12.71 -6.67 3.68
N PHE A 129 -13.96 -6.92 3.28
CA PHE A 129 -14.34 -6.90 1.85
C PHE A 129 -14.20 -5.52 1.23
N ILE A 130 -14.53 -4.45 1.97
CA ILE A 130 -14.36 -3.07 1.52
C ILE A 130 -12.88 -2.77 1.31
N LEU A 131 -12.01 -3.12 2.26
CA LEU A 131 -10.58 -2.90 2.14
C LEU A 131 -10.00 -3.68 0.95
N LEU A 132 -10.37 -4.95 0.79
CA LEU A 132 -9.95 -5.78 -0.33
C LEU A 132 -10.46 -5.21 -1.68
N ALA A 133 -11.69 -4.70 -1.74
CA ALA A 133 -12.23 -4.07 -2.93
C ALA A 133 -11.46 -2.80 -3.31
N ILE A 134 -11.08 -1.97 -2.32
CA ILE A 134 -10.25 -0.79 -2.52
C ILE A 134 -8.88 -1.20 -3.09
N ASP A 135 -8.23 -2.20 -2.50
CA ASP A 135 -6.91 -2.68 -2.93
C ASP A 135 -6.95 -3.22 -4.37
N LEU A 136 -7.94 -4.05 -4.70
CA LEU A 136 -8.11 -4.58 -6.06
C LEU A 136 -8.45 -3.50 -7.08
N MET A 137 -9.29 -2.52 -6.70
CA MET A 137 -9.62 -1.40 -7.56
C MET A 137 -8.37 -0.57 -7.88
N LEU A 138 -7.59 -0.22 -6.86
CA LEU A 138 -6.34 0.55 -7.04
C LEU A 138 -5.31 -0.23 -7.84
N LEU A 139 -5.19 -1.55 -7.61
CA LEU A 139 -4.31 -2.41 -8.38
C LEU A 139 -4.74 -2.46 -9.85
N GLY A 140 -6.03 -2.63 -10.12
CA GLY A 140 -6.59 -2.66 -11.48
C GLY A 140 -6.35 -1.36 -12.23
N VAL A 141 -6.63 -0.22 -11.58
CA VAL A 141 -6.35 1.11 -12.14
C VAL A 141 -4.85 1.31 -12.37
N GLY A 142 -4.01 0.90 -11.43
CA GLY A 142 -2.57 0.96 -11.55
C GLY A 142 -2.04 0.15 -12.74
N LEU A 143 -2.51 -1.08 -12.91
CA LEU A 143 -2.13 -1.95 -14.03
C LEU A 143 -2.62 -1.41 -15.37
N ALA A 144 -3.79 -0.79 -15.43
CA ALA A 144 -4.34 -0.21 -16.66
C ALA A 144 -3.63 1.09 -17.07
N LEU A 145 -3.32 1.97 -16.12
CA LEU A 145 -2.73 3.28 -16.41
C LEU A 145 -1.20 3.24 -16.56
N PHE A 146 -0.51 2.33 -15.85
CA PHE A 146 0.95 2.30 -15.85
C PHE A 146 1.58 2.14 -17.25
N PRO A 147 1.06 1.30 -18.17
CA PRO A 147 1.59 1.21 -19.53
C PRO A 147 1.54 2.54 -20.30
N PHE A 148 0.49 3.34 -20.13
CA PHE A 148 0.38 4.67 -20.75
C PHE A 148 1.41 5.62 -20.15
N LEU A 149 1.47 5.64 -18.81
CA LEU A 149 2.36 6.49 -18.05
C LEU A 149 3.85 6.16 -18.25
N TRP A 150 4.15 4.94 -18.68
CA TRP A 150 5.49 4.47 -19.01
C TRP A 150 5.91 4.79 -20.45
N ARG A 151 4.94 4.95 -21.36
CA ARG A 151 5.18 5.24 -22.78
C ARG A 151 5.48 6.72 -23.05
N ASP A 152 4.82 7.60 -22.31
CA ASP A 152 5.15 9.02 -22.18
C ASP A 152 6.36 9.19 -21.26
#